data_AF-A0A750VZK2-F1
#
_entry.id   AF-A0A750VZK2-F1
#
_cell.length_a   1.000
_cell.length_b   1.000
_cell.length_c   1.000
_cell.angle_alpha   90.00
_cell.angle_beta   90.00
_cell.angle_gamma   90.00
#
_symmetry.space_group_name_H-M   'P 1'
#
loop_
_entity.id
_entity.type
_entity.pdbx_description
1 polymer ?
#
loop_
_entity_poly.entity_id
_entity_poly.type
_entity_poly.pdbx_seq_one_letter_code
_entity_poly.pdbx_strand_id
1 'polypeptide(L)'
;MNSADLSKILEEHKVWITSMRESGSRADLRGANLRGANLRDADLRGANLCGANLCGANLCGADLRGANLRGANLRDADLCGANLCGANLCGANLRGADLCGADLRGADLRGANLCGANLCGADLRGANLRGANLRGANLCGANLCGADLRGADLCGADLRGANLRDADLPDLTFVILGEKYFISITNGEYVRAGCQNHTVEEWRKYSKQEIAEMDGRKALKFYPRLLDIIDFYIGKGERPDWLTSKEYADEVTG
;
A
#
# COMPACT_ATOMS: atom_id res chain seq x y z
N MET A 1 23.12 -14.91 -9.93
CA MET A 1 23.72 -14.64 -11.24
C MET A 1 24.89 -13.69 -11.03
N ASN A 2 25.98 -13.80 -11.80
CA ASN A 2 27.08 -12.84 -11.68
C ASN A 2 26.74 -11.55 -12.47
N SER A 3 27.50 -10.47 -12.25
CA SER A 3 27.23 -9.18 -12.90
C SER A 3 27.46 -9.20 -14.41
N ALA A 4 28.45 -9.96 -14.90
CA ALA A 4 28.76 -10.03 -16.33
C ALA A 4 27.63 -10.69 -17.14
N ASP A 5 27.07 -11.79 -16.63
CA ASP A 5 25.93 -12.48 -17.23
C ASP A 5 24.70 -11.56 -17.26
N LEU A 6 24.44 -10.87 -16.14
CA LEU A 6 23.34 -9.90 -16.06
C LEU A 6 23.53 -8.77 -17.07
N SER A 7 24.70 -8.15 -17.13
CA SER A 7 24.98 -7.08 -18.09
C SER A 7 24.80 -7.54 -19.53
N LYS A 8 25.25 -8.75 -19.87
CA LYS A 8 25.04 -9.32 -21.21
C LYS A 8 23.56 -9.48 -21.53
N ILE A 9 22.76 -10.01 -20.60
CA ILE A 9 21.31 -10.14 -20.77
C ILE A 9 20.65 -8.77 -20.96
N LEU A 10 21.06 -7.76 -20.19
CA LEU A 10 20.51 -6.41 -20.29
C LEU A 10 20.88 -5.72 -21.61
N GLU A 11 22.09 -5.91 -22.13
CA GLU A 11 22.48 -5.37 -23.44
C GLU A 11 21.71 -6.04 -24.59
N GLU A 12 21.58 -7.37 -24.56
CA GLU A 12 20.75 -8.10 -25.53
C GLU A 12 19.28 -7.64 -25.46
N HIS A 13 18.77 -7.39 -24.26
CA HIS A 13 17.41 -6.90 -24.06
C HIS A 13 17.21 -5.48 -24.56
N LYS A 14 18.21 -4.62 -24.34
CA LYS A 14 18.20 -3.26 -24.88
C LYS A 14 18.15 -3.27 -26.40
N VAL A 15 18.94 -4.11 -27.07
CA VAL A 15 18.86 -4.30 -28.53
C VAL A 15 17.47 -4.83 -28.93
N TRP A 16 16.91 -5.77 -28.17
CA TRP A 16 15.56 -6.30 -28.39
C TRP A 16 14.47 -5.23 -28.34
N ILE A 17 14.58 -4.29 -27.41
CA ILE A 17 13.64 -3.18 -27.31
C ILE A 17 13.83 -2.16 -28.44
N THR A 18 15.08 -1.73 -28.69
CA THR A 18 15.36 -0.65 -29.66
C THR A 18 15.18 -1.08 -31.10
N SER A 19 15.31 -2.38 -31.40
CA SER A 19 15.04 -2.96 -32.72
C SER A 19 13.58 -3.34 -32.94
N MET A 20 12.65 -2.91 -32.08
CA MET A 20 11.24 -3.29 -32.15
C MET A 20 11.03 -4.82 -32.21
N ARG A 21 11.87 -5.57 -31.46
CA ARG A 21 11.87 -7.04 -31.34
C ARG A 21 12.43 -7.79 -32.56
N GLU A 22 13.15 -7.12 -33.46
CA GLU A 22 13.75 -7.75 -34.65
C GLU A 22 15.13 -8.37 -34.39
N SER A 23 15.86 -7.95 -33.35
CA SER A 23 17.22 -8.41 -33.03
C SER A 23 17.49 -8.38 -31.53
N GLY A 24 18.54 -9.04 -31.05
CA GLY A 24 18.79 -9.19 -29.61
C GLY A 24 17.81 -10.16 -28.94
N SER A 25 17.83 -10.24 -27.60
CA SER A 25 17.04 -11.20 -26.85
C SER A 25 16.26 -10.53 -25.71
N ARG A 26 14.95 -10.81 -25.61
CA ARG A 26 14.14 -10.43 -24.44
C ARG A 26 14.79 -10.98 -23.16
N ALA A 27 14.94 -10.15 -22.13
CA ALA A 27 15.52 -10.58 -20.86
C ALA A 27 14.73 -11.73 -20.24
N ASP A 28 15.37 -12.89 -20.10
CA ASP A 28 14.88 -14.04 -19.34
C ASP A 28 15.70 -14.18 -18.06
N LEU A 29 15.09 -13.73 -16.96
CA LEU A 29 15.65 -13.70 -15.61
C LEU A 29 14.80 -14.57 -14.67
N ARG A 30 14.08 -15.56 -15.21
CA ARG A 30 13.27 -16.49 -14.42
C ARG A 30 14.10 -17.17 -13.34
N GLY A 31 13.63 -17.11 -12.10
CA GLY A 31 14.32 -17.71 -10.95
C GLY A 31 15.72 -17.15 -10.68
N ALA A 32 16.14 -16.09 -11.37
CA ALA A 32 17.48 -15.56 -11.23
C ALA A 32 17.69 -14.99 -9.83
N ASN A 33 18.85 -15.24 -9.24
CA ASN A 33 19.26 -14.56 -8.02
C ASN A 33 19.89 -13.20 -8.37
N LEU A 34 19.12 -12.14 -8.13
CA LEU A 34 19.40 -10.72 -8.35
C LEU A 34 19.32 -9.94 -7.02
N ARG A 35 19.52 -10.62 -5.89
CA ARG A 35 19.47 -10.01 -4.56
C ARG A 35 20.47 -8.84 -4.47
N GLY A 36 19.99 -7.67 -4.08
CA GLY A 36 20.82 -6.47 -3.99
C GLY A 36 21.37 -5.95 -5.32
N ALA A 37 20.89 -6.45 -6.47
CA ALA A 37 21.35 -6.00 -7.77
C ALA A 37 20.99 -4.52 -7.99
N ASN A 38 21.88 -3.79 -8.66
CA ASN A 38 21.58 -2.44 -9.13
C ASN A 38 21.00 -2.53 -10.55
N LEU A 39 19.71 -2.26 -10.66
CA LEU A 39 18.90 -2.22 -11.87
C LEU A 39 18.20 -0.86 -11.99
N ARG A 40 18.75 0.17 -11.36
CA ARG A 40 18.25 1.54 -11.43
C ARG A 40 18.15 1.99 -12.89
N ASP A 41 17.03 2.61 -13.25
CA ASP A 41 16.73 3.11 -14.59
C ASP A 41 16.83 2.04 -15.71
N ALA A 42 16.85 0.75 -15.36
CA ALA A 42 16.95 -0.33 -16.34
C ALA A 42 15.68 -0.43 -17.17
N ASP A 43 15.84 -0.62 -18.48
CA ASP A 43 14.76 -0.97 -19.38
C ASP A 43 14.53 -2.48 -19.32
N LEU A 44 13.50 -2.89 -18.60
CA LEU A 44 13.08 -4.28 -18.38
C LEU A 44 11.66 -4.50 -18.93
N ARG A 45 11.28 -3.75 -19.96
CA ARG A 45 9.94 -3.82 -20.57
C ARG A 45 9.64 -5.20 -21.08
N GLY A 46 8.58 -5.78 -20.54
CA GLY A 46 8.20 -7.14 -20.84
C GLY A 46 9.22 -8.17 -20.36
N ALA A 47 10.26 -7.87 -19.60
CA ALA A 47 11.21 -8.89 -19.14
C ALA A 47 10.50 -10.03 -18.36
N ASN A 48 11.07 -11.23 -18.40
CA ASN A 48 10.56 -12.36 -17.64
C ASN A 48 11.37 -12.54 -16.35
N LEU A 49 10.81 -12.10 -15.24
CA LEU A 49 11.39 -12.14 -13.89
C LEU A 49 10.61 -13.08 -12.97
N CYS A 50 9.84 -14.03 -13.53
CA CYS A 50 9.01 -14.95 -12.77
C CYS A 50 9.85 -15.72 -11.74
N GLY A 51 9.47 -15.65 -10.47
CA GLY A 51 10.20 -16.28 -9.36
C GLY A 51 11.60 -15.75 -9.10
N ALA A 52 12.02 -14.65 -9.73
CA ALA A 52 13.34 -14.07 -9.49
C ALA A 52 13.48 -13.58 -8.04
N ASN A 53 14.68 -13.67 -7.49
CA ASN A 53 15.00 -13.10 -6.19
C ASN A 53 15.62 -11.71 -6.37
N LEU A 54 14.84 -10.66 -6.14
CA LEU A 54 15.19 -9.24 -6.22
C LEU A 54 15.20 -8.58 -4.83
N CYS A 55 15.34 -9.36 -3.76
CA CYS A 55 15.32 -8.83 -2.40
C CYS A 55 16.41 -7.77 -2.22
N GLY A 56 16.03 -6.57 -1.76
CA GLY A 56 16.92 -5.42 -1.60
C GLY A 56 17.53 -4.88 -2.91
N ALA A 57 17.03 -5.28 -4.08
CA ALA A 57 17.51 -4.74 -5.35
C ALA A 57 17.10 -3.27 -5.50
N ASN A 58 17.94 -2.50 -6.19
CA ASN A 58 17.62 -1.13 -6.59
C ASN A 58 17.01 -1.17 -8.00
N LEU A 59 15.72 -0.87 -8.11
CA LEU A 59 14.92 -0.74 -9.33
C LEU A 59 14.32 0.67 -9.44
N CYS A 60 14.88 1.65 -8.73
CA CYS A 60 14.40 3.04 -8.79
C CYS A 60 14.41 3.52 -10.25
N GLY A 61 13.29 4.08 -10.70
CA GLY A 61 13.11 4.57 -12.08
C GLY A 61 13.11 3.49 -13.17
N ALA A 62 13.21 2.20 -12.85
CA ALA A 62 13.23 1.13 -13.84
C ALA A 62 11.91 1.05 -14.62
N ASP A 63 12.01 0.71 -15.91
CA ASP A 63 10.86 0.49 -16.78
C ASP A 63 10.54 -1.01 -16.85
N LEU A 64 9.52 -1.43 -16.10
CA LEU A 64 9.04 -2.81 -15.97
C LEU A 64 7.66 -2.99 -16.64
N ARG A 65 7.28 -2.12 -17.58
CA ARG A 65 5.98 -2.20 -18.25
C ARG A 65 5.73 -3.58 -18.84
N GLY A 66 4.62 -4.21 -18.48
CA GLY A 66 4.25 -5.55 -18.94
C GLY A 66 5.23 -6.67 -18.55
N ALA A 67 6.16 -6.42 -17.63
CA ALA A 67 7.08 -7.45 -17.15
C ALA A 67 6.34 -8.54 -16.37
N ASN A 68 6.86 -9.77 -16.43
CA ASN A 68 6.34 -10.89 -15.66
C ASN A 68 7.16 -11.06 -14.37
N LEU A 69 6.64 -10.58 -13.25
CA LEU A 69 7.20 -10.66 -11.90
C LEU A 69 6.41 -11.64 -11.01
N ARG A 70 5.63 -12.54 -11.61
CA ARG A 70 4.81 -13.51 -10.86
C ARG A 70 5.68 -14.29 -9.88
N GLY A 71 5.28 -14.29 -8.60
CA GLY A 71 6.00 -14.98 -7.52
C GLY A 71 7.42 -14.47 -7.26
N ALA A 72 7.84 -13.34 -7.82
CA ALA A 72 9.16 -12.78 -7.56
C ALA A 72 9.28 -12.30 -6.11
N ASN A 73 10.49 -12.38 -5.55
CA ASN A 73 10.79 -11.86 -4.23
C ASN A 73 11.41 -10.46 -4.34
N LEU A 74 10.60 -9.42 -4.12
CA LEU A 74 10.96 -7.99 -4.12
C LEU A 74 11.02 -7.41 -2.70
N ARG A 75 11.19 -8.26 -1.67
CA ARG A 75 11.23 -7.80 -0.28
C ARG A 75 12.31 -6.75 -0.09
N ASP A 76 11.95 -5.63 0.53
CA ASP A 76 12.85 -4.49 0.81
C ASP A 76 13.50 -3.89 -0.46
N ALA A 77 12.96 -4.14 -1.66
CA ALA A 77 13.47 -3.56 -2.90
C ALA A 77 13.07 -2.09 -3.04
N ASP A 78 13.93 -1.29 -3.67
CA ASP A 78 13.63 0.10 -4.04
C ASP A 78 13.05 0.13 -5.45
N LEU A 79 11.77 0.44 -5.58
CA LEU A 79 11.00 0.62 -6.82
C LEU A 79 10.47 2.06 -6.92
N CYS A 80 11.09 3.02 -6.22
CA CYS A 80 10.66 4.41 -6.21
C CYS A 80 10.63 4.96 -7.65
N GLY A 81 9.47 5.48 -8.07
CA GLY A 81 9.24 6.00 -9.42
C GLY A 81 9.31 4.96 -10.56
N ALA A 82 9.38 3.66 -10.27
CA ALA A 82 9.41 2.62 -11.30
C ALA A 82 8.10 2.56 -12.10
N ASN A 83 8.20 2.17 -13.38
CA ASN A 83 7.02 1.97 -14.23
C ASN A 83 6.66 0.48 -14.33
N LEU A 84 5.64 0.06 -13.60
CA LEU A 84 5.08 -1.29 -13.54
C LEU A 84 3.73 -1.39 -14.25
N CYS A 85 3.40 -0.45 -15.14
CA CYS A 85 2.12 -0.44 -15.84
C CYS A 85 1.89 -1.76 -16.60
N GLY A 86 0.77 -2.42 -16.31
CA GLY A 86 0.40 -3.74 -16.85
C GLY A 86 1.32 -4.90 -16.44
N ALA A 87 2.21 -4.73 -15.48
CA ALA A 87 3.09 -5.80 -15.01
C ALA A 87 2.29 -6.89 -14.26
N ASN A 88 2.76 -8.14 -14.35
CA ASN A 88 2.21 -9.25 -13.59
C ASN A 88 3.03 -9.47 -12.32
N LEU A 89 2.50 -9.08 -11.18
CA LEU A 89 3.06 -9.24 -9.83
C LEU A 89 2.26 -10.26 -9.00
N CYS A 90 1.47 -11.13 -9.65
CA CYS A 90 0.63 -12.11 -8.97
C CYS A 90 1.46 -12.97 -8.02
N GLY A 91 1.08 -12.99 -6.73
CA GLY A 91 1.80 -13.72 -5.67
C GLY A 91 3.23 -13.24 -5.38
N ALA A 92 3.64 -12.07 -5.89
CA ALA A 92 4.96 -11.52 -5.59
C ALA A 92 5.07 -11.08 -4.12
N ASN A 93 6.28 -11.18 -3.56
CA ASN A 93 6.58 -10.70 -2.21
C ASN A 93 7.23 -9.31 -2.27
N LEU A 94 6.46 -8.27 -1.99
CA LEU A 94 6.86 -6.84 -1.95
C LEU A 94 6.88 -6.30 -0.51
N ARG A 95 6.95 -7.17 0.51
CA ARG A 95 6.97 -6.73 1.91
C ARG A 95 8.11 -5.73 2.13
N GLY A 96 7.76 -4.58 2.70
CA GLY A 96 8.71 -3.48 2.98
C GLY A 96 9.33 -2.83 1.74
N ALA A 97 8.87 -3.13 0.52
CA ALA A 97 9.38 -2.49 -0.69
C ALA A 97 8.98 -1.01 -0.75
N ASP A 98 9.84 -0.18 -1.34
CA ASP A 98 9.53 1.22 -1.62
C ASP A 98 9.00 1.39 -3.04
N LEU A 99 7.72 1.67 -3.18
CA LEU A 99 7.01 1.93 -4.44
C LEU A 99 6.51 3.39 -4.50
N CYS A 100 7.13 4.30 -3.75
CA CYS A 100 6.75 5.72 -3.74
C CYS A 100 6.71 6.27 -5.17
N GLY A 101 5.57 6.84 -5.56
CA GLY A 101 5.36 7.42 -6.89
C GLY A 101 5.45 6.43 -8.07
N ALA A 102 5.45 5.12 -7.85
CA ALA A 102 5.48 4.13 -8.92
C ALA A 102 4.18 4.12 -9.76
N ASP A 103 4.30 3.80 -11.05
CA ASP A 103 3.16 3.61 -11.96
C ASP A 103 2.78 2.11 -12.01
N LEU A 104 1.69 1.73 -11.35
CA LEU A 104 1.16 0.37 -11.26
C LEU A 104 -0.17 0.23 -12.01
N ARG A 105 -0.48 1.13 -12.95
CA ARG A 105 -1.76 1.13 -13.66
C ARG A 105 -2.01 -0.21 -14.34
N GLY A 106 -3.18 -0.79 -14.09
CA GLY A 106 -3.56 -2.09 -14.65
C GLY A 106 -2.64 -3.26 -14.27
N ALA A 107 -1.77 -3.11 -13.28
CA ALA A 107 -0.91 -4.20 -12.81
C ALA A 107 -1.73 -5.30 -12.13
N ASP A 108 -1.31 -6.55 -12.28
CA ASP A 108 -1.90 -7.71 -11.60
C ASP A 108 -1.11 -8.02 -10.31
N LEU A 109 -1.64 -7.61 -9.16
CA LEU A 109 -1.08 -7.79 -7.82
C LEU A 109 -1.87 -8.85 -7.02
N ARG A 110 -2.63 -9.72 -7.67
CA ARG A 110 -3.46 -10.71 -6.98
C ARG A 110 -2.63 -11.57 -6.03
N GLY A 111 -3.03 -11.63 -4.76
CA GLY A 111 -2.33 -12.39 -3.73
C GLY A 111 -0.91 -11.92 -3.43
N ALA A 112 -0.50 -10.74 -3.90
CA ALA A 112 0.82 -10.19 -3.60
C ALA A 112 0.93 -9.80 -2.12
N ASN A 113 2.12 -9.94 -1.55
CA ASN A 113 2.41 -9.49 -0.19
C ASN A 113 3.06 -8.10 -0.20
N LEU A 114 2.30 -7.07 0.12
CA LEU A 114 2.71 -5.66 0.23
C LEU A 114 2.74 -5.19 1.69
N CYS A 115 2.83 -6.10 2.67
CA CYS A 115 2.84 -5.74 4.08
C CYS A 115 3.95 -4.72 4.38
N GLY A 116 3.59 -3.58 4.96
CA GLY A 116 4.50 -2.48 5.27
C GLY A 116 5.17 -1.81 4.06
N ALA A 117 4.71 -2.07 2.83
CA ALA A 117 5.25 -1.43 1.63
C ALA A 117 4.89 0.07 1.60
N ASN A 118 5.77 0.88 1.03
CA ASN A 118 5.53 2.30 0.81
C ASN A 118 4.96 2.53 -0.59
N LEU A 119 3.68 2.84 -0.72
CA LEU A 119 2.99 3.14 -1.99
C LEU A 119 2.55 4.62 -2.03
N CYS A 120 3.20 5.49 -1.24
CA CYS A 120 2.84 6.91 -1.17
C CYS A 120 2.85 7.54 -2.58
N GLY A 121 1.73 8.15 -2.97
CA GLY A 121 1.58 8.79 -4.28
C GLY A 121 1.64 7.86 -5.49
N ALA A 122 1.63 6.53 -5.32
CA ALA A 122 1.67 5.58 -6.43
C ALA A 122 0.36 5.62 -7.24
N ASP A 123 0.44 5.34 -8.55
CA ASP A 123 -0.70 5.26 -9.45
C ASP A 123 -1.12 3.80 -9.65
N LEU A 124 -2.16 3.36 -8.95
CA LEU A 124 -2.72 2.00 -9.01
C LEU A 124 -4.05 1.96 -9.79
N ARG A 125 -4.33 2.92 -10.68
CA ARG A 125 -5.60 2.94 -11.41
C ARG A 125 -5.85 1.63 -12.16
N GLY A 126 -7.02 1.03 -11.93
CA GLY A 126 -7.39 -0.24 -12.55
C GLY A 126 -6.52 -1.44 -12.17
N ALA A 127 -5.66 -1.34 -11.15
CA ALA A 127 -4.84 -2.46 -10.70
C ALA A 127 -5.71 -3.54 -10.03
N ASN A 128 -5.31 -4.80 -10.16
CA ASN A 128 -5.97 -5.93 -9.51
C ASN A 128 -5.21 -6.35 -8.25
N LEU A 129 -5.73 -5.98 -7.08
CA LEU A 129 -5.18 -6.25 -5.76
C LEU A 129 -5.96 -7.32 -5.01
N ARG A 130 -6.79 -8.13 -5.69
CA ARG A 130 -7.62 -9.14 -5.01
C ARG A 130 -6.78 -10.08 -4.14
N GLY A 131 -7.16 -10.22 -2.88
CA GLY A 131 -6.47 -11.07 -1.92
C GLY A 131 -5.04 -10.61 -1.57
N ALA A 132 -4.62 -9.41 -1.96
CA ALA A 132 -3.31 -8.88 -1.60
C ALA A 132 -3.24 -8.56 -0.10
N ASN A 133 -2.07 -8.76 0.50
CA ASN A 133 -1.78 -8.34 1.87
C ASN A 133 -1.18 -6.93 1.85
N LEU A 134 -1.93 -5.92 2.28
CA LEU A 134 -1.55 -4.51 2.38
C LEU A 134 -1.45 -4.06 3.85
N ARG A 135 -1.32 -4.98 4.81
CA ARG A 135 -1.25 -4.64 6.24
C ARG A 135 -0.16 -3.61 6.52
N GLY A 136 -0.54 -2.50 7.14
CA GLY A 136 0.38 -1.41 7.47
C GLY A 136 1.04 -0.74 6.26
N ALA A 137 0.57 -0.97 5.04
CA ALA A 137 1.12 -0.31 3.85
C ALA A 137 0.79 1.20 3.87
N ASN A 138 1.72 2.01 3.39
CA ASN A 138 1.50 3.44 3.22
C ASN A 138 0.89 3.72 1.84
N LEU A 139 -0.40 4.03 1.77
CA LEU A 139 -1.12 4.40 0.55
C LEU A 139 -1.46 5.90 0.52
N CYS A 140 -0.76 6.71 1.32
CA CYS A 140 -1.03 8.14 1.42
C CYS A 140 -0.92 8.80 0.03
N GLY A 141 -1.99 9.47 -0.41
CA GLY A 141 -2.05 10.12 -1.72
C GLY A 141 -2.06 9.18 -2.93
N ALA A 142 -2.14 7.86 -2.75
CA ALA A 142 -2.15 6.91 -3.85
C ALA A 142 -3.43 7.02 -4.69
N ASN A 143 -3.33 6.78 -5.99
CA ASN A 143 -4.49 6.77 -6.89
C ASN A 143 -4.95 5.34 -7.14
N LEU A 144 -6.02 4.91 -6.46
CA LEU A 144 -6.62 3.58 -6.56
C LEU A 144 -7.92 3.60 -7.39
N CYS A 145 -8.14 4.62 -8.21
CA CYS A 145 -9.40 4.74 -8.95
C CYS A 145 -9.63 3.53 -9.86
N GLY A 146 -10.78 2.88 -9.72
CA GLY A 146 -11.12 1.66 -10.46
C GLY A 146 -10.31 0.41 -10.07
N ALA A 147 -9.51 0.45 -8.99
CA ALA A 147 -8.75 -0.71 -8.55
C ALA A 147 -9.65 -1.76 -7.87
N ASP A 148 -9.32 -3.04 -8.04
CA ASP A 148 -10.05 -4.16 -7.44
C ASP A 148 -9.31 -4.67 -6.20
N LEU A 149 -9.77 -4.30 -5.01
CA LEU A 149 -9.18 -4.70 -3.73
C LEU A 149 -10.00 -5.80 -3.02
N ARG A 150 -10.93 -6.49 -3.70
CA ARG A 150 -11.79 -7.48 -3.03
C ARG A 150 -10.97 -8.56 -2.32
N GLY A 151 -11.25 -8.75 -1.04
CA GLY A 151 -10.55 -9.70 -0.17
C GLY A 151 -9.12 -9.32 0.19
N ALA A 152 -8.65 -8.11 -0.12
CA ALA A 152 -7.36 -7.62 0.36
C ALA A 152 -7.39 -7.34 1.87
N ASP A 153 -6.26 -7.51 2.53
CA ASP A 153 -6.06 -7.15 3.95
C ASP A 153 -5.42 -5.76 4.02
N LEU A 154 -6.21 -4.74 4.35
CA LEU A 154 -5.80 -3.35 4.54
C LEU A 154 -5.57 -3.01 6.03
N CYS A 155 -5.51 -3.98 6.95
CA CYS A 155 -5.42 -3.68 8.38
C CYS A 155 -4.26 -2.73 8.70
N GLY A 156 -4.62 -1.55 9.21
CA GLY A 156 -3.68 -0.51 9.59
C GLY A 156 -3.00 0.22 8.42
N ALA A 157 -3.43 0.01 7.18
CA ALA A 157 -2.95 0.76 6.03
C ALA A 157 -3.29 2.26 6.16
N ASP A 158 -2.43 3.11 5.60
CA ASP A 158 -2.65 4.56 5.58
C ASP A 158 -3.29 5.00 4.26
N LEU A 159 -4.58 5.30 4.29
CA LEU A 159 -5.36 5.74 3.12
C LEU A 159 -5.52 7.27 3.03
N ARG A 160 -4.78 8.05 3.81
CA ARG A 160 -4.93 9.52 3.83
C ARG A 160 -4.72 10.11 2.44
N GLY A 161 -5.72 10.85 1.95
CA GLY A 161 -5.65 11.49 0.63
C GLY A 161 -5.65 10.52 -0.56
N ALA A 162 -5.85 9.22 -0.35
CA ALA A 162 -5.94 8.26 -1.45
C ALA A 162 -7.21 8.51 -2.27
N ASN A 163 -7.11 8.39 -3.59
CA ASN A 163 -8.27 8.44 -4.47
C ASN A 163 -8.85 7.03 -4.65
N LEU A 164 -10.01 6.78 -4.05
CA LEU A 164 -10.71 5.48 -4.06
C LEU A 164 -11.94 5.46 -4.97
N ARG A 165 -12.10 6.45 -5.86
CA ARG A 165 -13.28 6.52 -6.73
C ARG A 165 -13.40 5.26 -7.59
N ASP A 166 -14.56 4.63 -7.61
CA ASP A 166 -14.85 3.41 -8.36
C ASP A 166 -14.00 2.19 -7.95
N ALA A 167 -13.31 2.24 -6.80
CA ALA A 167 -12.52 1.10 -6.30
C ALA A 167 -13.42 0.08 -5.60
N ASP A 168 -13.18 -1.22 -5.86
CA ASP A 168 -13.86 -2.31 -5.15
C ASP A 168 -13.10 -2.60 -3.84
N LEU A 169 -13.48 -1.93 -2.75
CA LEU A 169 -12.84 -2.08 -1.44
C LEU A 169 -13.13 -3.46 -0.79
N PRO A 170 -12.25 -3.93 0.12
CA PRO A 170 -12.58 -5.08 0.98
C PRO A 170 -13.79 -4.78 1.87
N ASP A 171 -14.48 -5.84 2.29
CA ASP A 171 -15.57 -5.73 3.26
C ASP A 171 -15.13 -4.98 4.52
N LEU A 172 -16.07 -4.22 5.10
CA LEU A 172 -15.85 -3.40 6.30
C LEU A 172 -14.69 -2.40 6.19
N THR A 173 -14.39 -1.95 4.97
CA THR A 173 -13.45 -0.86 4.72
C THR A 173 -14.18 0.40 4.31
N PHE A 174 -13.97 1.47 5.06
CA PHE A 174 -14.68 2.74 4.91
C PHE A 174 -13.69 3.90 4.93
N VAL A 175 -13.88 4.89 4.07
CA VAL A 175 -13.22 6.21 4.17
C VAL A 175 -14.31 7.24 4.41
N ILE A 176 -14.19 7.96 5.52
CA ILE A 176 -15.19 8.91 6.00
C ILE A 176 -14.65 10.32 5.83
N LEU A 177 -15.33 11.11 5.01
CA LEU A 177 -14.96 12.47 4.65
C LEU A 177 -15.85 13.49 5.37
N GLY A 178 -15.38 14.73 5.49
CA GLY A 178 -16.13 15.84 6.10
C GLY A 178 -16.05 15.89 7.63
N GLU A 179 -15.33 14.98 8.26
CA GLU A 179 -15.06 15.00 9.69
C GLU A 179 -13.85 15.87 10.03
N LYS A 180 -13.70 16.20 11.32
CA LYS A 180 -12.59 17.04 11.81
C LYS A 180 -11.21 16.48 11.49
N TYR A 181 -11.09 15.16 11.52
CA TYR A 181 -9.90 14.43 11.11
C TYR A 181 -10.26 13.53 9.93
N PHE A 182 -9.28 13.23 9.08
CA PHE A 182 -9.43 12.11 8.14
C PHE A 182 -9.74 10.85 8.94
N ILE A 183 -10.79 10.13 8.54
CA ILE A 183 -11.14 8.86 9.15
C ILE A 183 -11.17 7.76 8.10
N SER A 184 -10.53 6.64 8.42
CA SER A 184 -10.73 5.40 7.70
C SER A 184 -10.89 4.24 8.66
N ILE A 185 -11.70 3.27 8.28
CA ILE A 185 -11.82 1.98 8.92
C ILE A 185 -11.34 0.94 7.91
N THR A 186 -10.48 0.02 8.32
CA THR A 186 -9.90 -1.00 7.42
C THR A 186 -10.23 -2.39 7.96
N ASN A 187 -10.85 -3.20 7.10
CA ASN A 187 -11.28 -4.58 7.39
C ASN A 187 -12.09 -4.74 8.70
N GLY A 188 -12.77 -3.69 9.14
CA GLY A 188 -13.52 -3.65 10.39
C GLY A 188 -12.68 -3.73 11.67
N GLU A 189 -11.35 -3.76 11.57
CA GLU A 189 -10.45 -3.98 12.71
C GLU A 189 -9.75 -2.69 13.15
N TYR A 190 -9.21 -1.93 12.21
CA TYR A 190 -8.41 -0.74 12.49
C TYR A 190 -9.15 0.53 12.10
N VAL A 191 -9.05 1.54 12.96
CA VAL A 191 -9.58 2.88 12.73
C VAL A 191 -8.43 3.88 12.78
N ARG A 192 -8.31 4.64 11.70
CA ARG A 192 -7.42 5.81 11.63
C ARG A 192 -8.24 7.07 11.87
N ALA A 193 -7.75 7.94 12.75
CA ALA A 193 -8.26 9.29 12.96
C ALA A 193 -7.08 10.27 12.91
N GLY A 194 -6.93 10.97 11.78
CA GLY A 194 -5.77 11.82 11.51
C GLY A 194 -4.49 10.97 11.45
N CYS A 195 -3.52 11.27 12.33
CA CYS A 195 -2.26 10.51 12.40
C CYS A 195 -2.35 9.26 13.29
N GLN A 196 -3.39 9.13 14.12
CA GLN A 196 -3.58 8.01 15.03
C GLN A 196 -4.23 6.84 14.32
N ASN A 197 -3.73 5.64 14.54
CA ASN A 197 -4.24 4.42 13.91
C ASN A 197 -4.14 3.26 14.86
N HIS A 198 -5.31 2.83 15.35
CA HIS A 198 -5.45 1.86 16.42
C HIS A 198 -6.62 0.94 16.12
N THR A 199 -6.68 -0.20 16.79
CA THR A 199 -7.80 -1.11 16.66
C THR A 199 -9.09 -0.49 17.20
N VAL A 200 -10.24 -0.97 16.73
CA VAL A 200 -11.56 -0.60 17.26
C VAL A 200 -11.62 -0.80 18.78
N GLU A 201 -11.02 -1.87 19.28
CA GLU A 201 -11.00 -2.17 20.73
C GLU A 201 -10.16 -1.18 21.53
N GLU A 202 -8.97 -0.81 21.05
CA GLU A 202 -8.13 0.21 21.68
C GLU A 202 -8.85 1.55 21.73
N TRP A 203 -9.48 1.95 20.62
CA TRP A 203 -10.27 3.18 20.57
C TRP A 203 -11.39 3.22 21.59
N ARG A 204 -11.98 2.08 21.99
CA ARG A 204 -13.03 2.02 23.02
C ARG A 204 -12.51 2.03 24.46
N LYS A 205 -11.20 1.83 24.65
CA LYS A 205 -10.57 1.66 25.97
C LYS A 205 -9.69 2.83 26.38
N TYR A 206 -9.42 3.78 25.49
CA TYR A 206 -8.57 4.92 25.82
C TYR A 206 -9.09 5.73 27.01
N SER A 207 -8.15 6.07 27.89
CA SER A 207 -8.34 7.02 28.96
C SER A 207 -8.45 8.45 28.42
N LYS A 208 -9.02 9.34 29.24
CA LYS A 208 -9.09 10.78 28.95
C LYS A 208 -7.70 11.36 28.67
N GLN A 209 -6.69 10.95 29.45
CA GLN A 209 -5.32 11.45 29.29
C GLN A 209 -4.71 11.03 27.95
N GLU A 210 -4.84 9.76 27.57
CA GLU A 210 -4.29 9.27 26.28
C GLU A 210 -4.92 10.00 25.10
N ILE A 211 -6.24 10.26 25.13
CA ILE A 211 -6.90 11.07 24.09
C ILE A 211 -6.39 12.52 24.10
N ALA A 212 -6.20 13.11 25.27
CA ALA A 212 -5.65 14.46 25.39
C ALA A 212 -4.20 14.54 24.89
N GLU A 213 -3.40 13.49 25.03
CA GLU A 213 -2.03 13.44 24.52
C GLU A 213 -1.97 13.40 22.98
N MET A 214 -3.05 12.97 22.30
CA MET A 214 -3.09 12.91 20.83
C MET A 214 -3.19 14.28 20.14
N ASP A 215 -4.10 15.15 20.59
CA ASP A 215 -4.29 16.52 20.05
C ASP A 215 -5.01 17.43 21.06
N GLY A 216 -4.74 17.24 22.35
CA GLY A 216 -5.27 18.04 23.44
C GLY A 216 -6.80 18.11 23.48
N ARG A 217 -7.29 19.32 23.78
CA ARG A 217 -8.73 19.61 23.83
C ARG A 217 -9.44 19.31 22.51
N LYS A 218 -8.76 19.41 21.37
CA LYS A 218 -9.37 19.15 20.06
C LYS A 218 -9.73 17.68 19.89
N ALA A 219 -8.84 16.77 20.30
CA ALA A 219 -9.12 15.33 20.33
C ALA A 219 -10.22 15.00 21.32
N LEU A 220 -10.16 15.52 22.55
CA LEU A 220 -11.18 15.31 23.58
C LEU A 220 -12.59 15.68 23.10
N LYS A 221 -12.77 16.87 22.51
CA LYS A 221 -14.08 17.30 21.99
C LYS A 221 -14.59 16.41 20.84
N PHE A 222 -13.69 15.80 20.07
CA PHE A 222 -14.04 14.98 18.91
C PHE A 222 -14.24 13.50 19.23
N TYR A 223 -13.62 13.01 20.29
CA TYR A 223 -13.59 11.59 20.62
C TYR A 223 -14.97 10.92 20.78
N PRO A 224 -16.01 11.54 21.39
CA PRO A 224 -17.35 10.96 21.37
C PRO A 224 -17.91 10.75 19.96
N ARG A 225 -17.68 11.73 19.06
CA ARG A 225 -18.08 11.64 17.65
C ARG A 225 -17.33 10.52 16.93
N LEU A 226 -16.04 10.33 17.22
CA LEU A 226 -15.28 9.19 16.71
C LEU A 226 -15.92 7.86 17.14
N LEU A 227 -16.28 7.70 18.42
CA LEU A 227 -16.95 6.49 18.91
C LEU A 227 -18.34 6.29 18.27
N ASP A 228 -19.09 7.36 18.01
CA ASP A 228 -20.37 7.28 17.28
C ASP A 228 -20.17 6.75 15.85
N ILE A 229 -19.12 7.21 15.16
CA ILE A 229 -18.77 6.73 13.82
C ILE A 229 -18.41 5.24 13.87
N ILE A 230 -17.57 4.84 14.83
CA ILE A 230 -17.20 3.43 15.02
C ILE A 230 -18.45 2.58 15.27
N ASP A 231 -19.34 3.00 16.17
CA ASP A 231 -20.57 2.27 16.49
C ASP A 231 -21.51 2.16 15.29
N PHE A 232 -21.57 3.18 14.42
CA PHE A 232 -22.39 3.16 13.22
C PHE A 232 -21.90 2.13 12.19
N TYR A 233 -20.59 2.07 11.93
CA TYR A 233 -20.04 1.20 10.89
C TYR A 233 -19.73 -0.22 11.37
N ILE A 234 -19.28 -0.36 12.63
CA ILE A 234 -18.76 -1.63 13.18
C ILE A 234 -19.70 -2.22 14.25
N GLY A 235 -20.74 -1.49 14.64
CA GLY A 235 -21.70 -1.91 15.65
C GLY A 235 -21.33 -1.40 17.05
N LYS A 236 -22.33 -1.35 17.92
CA LYS A 236 -22.17 -0.85 19.30
C LYS A 236 -21.24 -1.73 20.12
N GLY A 237 -20.54 -1.10 21.06
CA GLY A 237 -19.74 -1.77 22.06
C GLY A 237 -19.50 -0.86 23.27
N GLU A 238 -18.65 -1.32 24.18
CA GLU A 238 -18.30 -0.55 25.38
C GLU A 238 -17.68 0.80 25.01
N ARG A 239 -17.92 1.80 25.87
CA ARG A 239 -17.35 3.14 25.77
C ARG A 239 -16.75 3.51 27.12
N PRO A 240 -15.72 4.38 27.16
CA PRO A 240 -15.11 4.75 28.43
C PRO A 240 -16.07 5.51 29.36
N ASP A 241 -16.14 5.09 30.63
CA ASP A 241 -17.04 5.68 31.63
C ASP A 241 -16.80 7.18 31.87
N TRP A 242 -15.55 7.64 31.68
CA TRP A 242 -15.16 9.03 31.88
C TRP A 242 -15.89 10.01 30.96
N LEU A 243 -16.46 9.54 29.85
CA LEU A 243 -17.29 10.33 28.94
C LEU A 243 -18.61 10.81 29.57
N THR A 244 -19.06 10.12 30.63
CA THR A 244 -20.27 10.50 31.38
C THR A 244 -19.96 11.35 32.61
N SER A 245 -18.67 11.61 32.89
CA SER A 245 -18.26 12.38 34.05
C SER A 245 -18.57 13.87 33.90
N LYS A 246 -18.91 14.52 35.02
CA LYS A 246 -19.17 15.97 35.07
C LYS A 246 -17.92 16.78 34.72
N GLU A 247 -16.75 16.34 35.18
CA GLU A 247 -15.46 16.98 34.88
C GLU A 247 -15.17 17.04 33.38
N TYR A 248 -15.52 15.99 32.64
CA TYR A 248 -15.43 15.99 31.19
C TYR A 248 -16.41 16.99 30.57
N ALA A 249 -17.68 16.99 31.00
CA ALA A 249 -18.68 17.90 30.47
C ALA A 249 -18.24 19.37 30.56
N ASP A 250 -17.75 19.79 31.74
CA ASP A 250 -17.32 21.18 31.99
C ASP A 250 -16.13 21.59 31.08
N GLU A 251 -15.17 20.69 30.85
CA GLU A 251 -13.97 20.93 30.04
C GLU A 251 -14.25 20.98 28.53
N VAL A 252 -15.31 20.33 28.06
CA VAL A 252 -15.70 20.31 26.64
C VAL A 252 -16.58 21.51 26.31
N THR A 253 -17.36 22.01 27.28
CA THR A 253 -18.26 23.16 27.09
C THR A 253 -17.61 24.53 27.23
N GLY A 254 -16.49 24.64 27.98
CA GLY A 254 -15.67 25.87 27.99
C GLY A 254 -14.76 26.02 26.77
#